data_AF-A0A3B0TWT0-F1
#
_entry.id   AF-A0A3B0TWT0-F1
#
_cell.length_a   1.000
_cell.length_b   1.000
_cell.length_c   1.000
_cell.angle_alpha   90.00
_cell.angle_beta   90.00
_cell.angle_gamma   90.00
#
_symmetry.space_group_name_H-M   'P 1'
#
loop_
_entity.id
_entity.type
_entity.pdbx_description
1 polymer ?
#
loop_
_entity_poly.entity_id
_entity_poly.type
_entity_poly.pdbx_seq_one_letter_code
_entity_poly.pdbx_strand_id
1 'polypeptide(L)'
;MNETLLNMYLLKEQFDKHFDDKYVLKYWFTKLLYSSSIMGIMDEYRNFGELAEVALENLFFENNKPFKDIYLSGAKQEGLQTEDIVMVATHDWDLFGAKKAGLTTAYIKRKEEIYHPFYLQADFNTSNLPDLIQQIINT
;
A
#
# COMPACT_ATOMS: atom_id res chain seq x y z
N MET A 1 -25.57 -17.48 -7.38
CA MET A 1 -24.49 -16.93 -8.21
C MET A 1 -25.00 -15.60 -8.78
N ASN A 2 -24.66 -14.48 -8.14
CA ASN A 2 -25.06 -13.15 -8.59
C ASN A 2 -23.90 -12.56 -9.40
N GLU A 3 -23.83 -12.89 -10.68
CA GLU A 3 -22.80 -12.35 -11.57
C GLU A 3 -23.23 -10.95 -12.02
N THR A 4 -22.68 -9.92 -11.37
CA THR A 4 -22.84 -8.52 -11.78
C THR A 4 -21.63 -8.13 -12.61
N LEU A 5 -21.83 -7.81 -13.89
CA LEU A 5 -20.78 -7.26 -14.74
C LEU A 5 -20.52 -5.80 -14.33
N LEU A 6 -19.29 -5.52 -13.91
CA LEU A 6 -18.86 -4.17 -13.53
C LEU A 6 -18.19 -3.47 -14.74
N ASN A 7 -18.72 -2.32 -15.14
CA ASN A 7 -18.15 -1.55 -16.26
C ASN A 7 -16.88 -0.81 -15.82
N MET A 8 -15.72 -1.37 -16.19
CA MET A 8 -14.41 -0.83 -15.83
C MET A 8 -14.05 0.46 -16.58
N TYR A 9 -14.65 0.73 -17.74
CA TYR A 9 -14.36 1.94 -18.52
C TYR A 9 -14.90 3.19 -17.82
N LEU A 10 -16.18 3.15 -17.40
CA LEU A 10 -16.81 4.26 -16.67
C LEU A 10 -16.13 4.52 -15.32
N LEU A 11 -15.75 3.45 -14.61
CA LEU A 11 -15.01 3.57 -13.37
C LEU A 11 -13.65 4.23 -13.60
N LYS A 12 -12.93 3.83 -14.65
CA LYS A 12 -11.63 4.43 -14.98
C LYS A 12 -11.71 5.95 -15.10
N GLU A 13 -12.69 6.50 -15.79
CA GLU A 13 -12.85 7.96 -15.91
C GLU A 13 -13.08 8.65 -14.56
N GLN A 14 -13.78 8.02 -13.63
CA GLN A 14 -14.00 8.59 -12.29
C GLN A 14 -12.75 8.48 -11.42
N PHE A 15 -12.06 7.35 -11.47
CA PHE A 15 -10.81 7.17 -10.73
C PHE A 15 -9.71 8.12 -11.24
N ASP A 16 -9.55 8.29 -12.56
CA ASP A 16 -8.58 9.22 -13.15
C ASP A 16 -8.84 10.69 -12.76
N LYS A 17 -10.08 11.06 -12.39
CA LYS A 17 -10.40 12.41 -11.89
C LYS A 17 -9.97 12.65 -10.45
N HIS A 18 -9.92 11.59 -9.64
CA HIS A 18 -9.73 11.69 -8.18
C HIS A 18 -8.38 11.15 -7.71
N PHE A 19 -7.67 10.39 -8.54
CA PHE A 19 -6.41 9.77 -8.21
C PHE A 19 -5.43 9.92 -9.38
N ASP A 20 -4.24 10.46 -9.09
CA ASP A 20 -3.14 10.57 -10.06
C ASP A 20 -2.30 9.28 -10.11
N ASP A 21 -2.98 8.13 -10.24
CA ASP A 21 -2.33 6.81 -10.26
C ASP A 21 -3.12 5.83 -11.13
N LYS A 22 -2.56 5.49 -12.30
CA LYS A 22 -3.20 4.60 -13.28
C LYS A 22 -3.46 3.18 -12.79
N TYR A 23 -2.86 2.76 -11.68
CA TYR A 23 -3.02 1.41 -11.12
C TYR A 23 -4.09 1.35 -10.03
N VAL A 24 -4.57 2.50 -9.56
CA VAL A 24 -5.42 2.61 -8.38
C VAL A 24 -6.77 1.88 -8.54
N LEU A 25 -7.36 1.93 -9.74
CA LEU A 25 -8.63 1.25 -10.05
C LEU A 25 -8.47 -0.26 -9.93
N LYS A 26 -7.38 -0.80 -10.46
CA LYS A 26 -7.09 -2.23 -10.42
C LYS A 26 -6.79 -2.67 -8.99
N TYR A 27 -6.07 -1.85 -8.23
CA TYR A 27 -5.75 -2.10 -6.84
C TYR A 27 -7.01 -2.12 -5.95
N TRP A 28 -7.90 -1.13 -6.11
CA TRP A 28 -9.21 -1.11 -5.46
C TRP A 28 -10.04 -2.36 -5.79
N PHE A 29 -10.11 -2.72 -7.06
CA PHE A 29 -10.88 -3.89 -7.49
C PHE A 29 -10.33 -5.19 -6.89
N THR A 30 -9.00 -5.34 -6.82
CA THR A 30 -8.37 -6.48 -6.14
C THR A 30 -8.73 -6.52 -4.65
N LYS A 31 -8.74 -5.38 -3.94
CA LYS A 31 -9.17 -5.34 -2.52
C LYS A 31 -10.62 -5.76 -2.35
N LEU A 32 -11.50 -5.24 -3.20
CA LEU A 32 -12.92 -5.61 -3.20
C LEU A 32 -13.10 -7.13 -3.36
N LEU A 33 -12.44 -7.73 -4.35
CA LEU A 33 -12.50 -9.18 -4.56
C LEU A 33 -11.94 -9.95 -3.36
N TYR A 34 -10.81 -9.52 -2.80
CA TYR A 34 -10.21 -10.14 -1.62
C TYR A 34 -11.13 -10.10 -0.40
N SER A 35 -11.72 -8.93 -0.11
CA SER A 35 -12.70 -8.77 0.97
C SER A 35 -13.93 -9.65 0.74
N SER A 36 -14.45 -9.72 -0.49
CA SER A 36 -15.56 -10.61 -0.83
C SER A 36 -15.21 -12.09 -0.63
N SER A 37 -13.99 -12.51 -0.94
CA SER A 37 -13.53 -13.88 -0.72
C SER A 37 -13.43 -14.21 0.77
N ILE A 38 -12.91 -13.29 1.59
CA ILE A 38 -12.85 -13.47 3.05
C ILE A 38 -14.26 -13.63 3.65
N MET A 39 -15.19 -12.76 3.27
CA MET A 39 -16.58 -12.83 3.75
C MET A 39 -17.20 -14.20 3.41
N GLY A 40 -17.00 -14.67 2.17
CA GLY A 40 -17.46 -15.99 1.75
C GLY A 40 -16.82 -17.15 2.54
N ILE A 41 -15.54 -17.06 2.90
CA ILE A 41 -14.86 -18.07 3.75
C ILE A 41 -15.41 -18.04 5.18
N MET A 42 -15.74 -16.85 5.69
CA MET A 42 -16.30 -16.65 7.03
C MET A 42 -17.79 -17.01 7.13
N ASP A 43 -18.43 -17.43 6.03
CA ASP A 43 -19.87 -17.63 5.91
C ASP A 43 -20.69 -16.37 6.28
N GLU A 44 -20.07 -15.20 6.10
CA GLU A 44 -20.69 -13.89 6.30
C GLU A 44 -21.10 -13.30 4.95
N TYR A 45 -22.33 -12.80 4.86
CA TYR A 45 -22.80 -12.08 3.67
C TYR A 45 -22.74 -10.58 3.90
N ARG A 46 -22.07 -9.87 2.99
CA ARG A 46 -22.10 -8.41 2.85
C ARG A 46 -22.44 -8.06 1.41
N ASN A 47 -23.20 -6.99 1.22
CA ASN A 47 -23.55 -6.56 -0.13
C ASN A 47 -22.30 -6.07 -0.87
N PHE A 48 -22.21 -6.37 -2.17
CA PHE A 48 -21.09 -5.96 -3.02
C PHE A 48 -20.84 -4.44 -3.00
N GLY A 49 -21.90 -3.63 -2.95
CA GLY A 49 -21.81 -2.17 -2.85
C GLY A 49 -21.16 -1.70 -1.54
N GLU A 50 -21.49 -2.33 -0.42
CA GLU A 50 -20.88 -2.01 0.88
C GLU A 50 -19.39 -2.40 0.90
N LEU A 51 -19.05 -3.57 0.36
CA LEU A 51 -17.65 -3.99 0.25
C LEU A 51 -16.86 -3.07 -0.69
N ALA A 52 -17.49 -2.60 -1.77
CA ALA A 52 -16.92 -1.66 -2.73
C ALA A 52 -16.65 -0.30 -2.08
N GLU A 53 -17.59 0.19 -1.27
CA GLU A 53 -17.47 1.42 -0.47
C GLU A 53 -16.33 1.30 0.54
N VAL A 54 -16.30 0.24 1.36
CA VAL A 54 -15.23 0.01 2.35
C VAL A 54 -13.86 -0.12 1.67
N ALA A 55 -13.78 -0.81 0.54
CA ALA A 55 -12.54 -0.91 -0.24
C ALA A 55 -12.12 0.45 -0.80
N LEU A 56 -13.06 1.29 -1.23
CA LEU A 56 -12.81 2.64 -1.75
C LEU A 56 -12.39 3.59 -0.62
N GLU A 57 -13.02 3.51 0.54
CA GLU A 57 -12.68 4.28 1.73
C GLU A 57 -11.26 3.93 2.21
N ASN A 58 -10.93 2.63 2.30
CA ASN A 58 -9.57 2.18 2.60
C ASN A 58 -8.55 2.69 1.58
N LEU A 59 -8.90 2.66 0.28
CA LEU A 59 -8.05 3.20 -0.77
C LEU A 59 -7.86 4.72 -0.64
N PHE A 60 -8.93 5.46 -0.33
CA PHE A 60 -8.86 6.89 -0.06
C PHE A 60 -7.99 7.17 1.15
N PHE A 61 -8.13 6.42 2.22
CA PHE A 61 -7.26 6.52 3.38
C PHE A 61 -5.81 6.18 3.03
N GLU A 62 -5.54 5.18 2.21
CA GLU A 62 -4.17 4.84 1.80
C GLU A 62 -3.54 5.91 0.88
N ASN A 63 -4.33 6.54 0.01
CA ASN A 63 -3.85 7.56 -0.93
C ASN A 63 -3.89 9.01 -0.41
N ASN A 64 -4.84 9.35 0.47
CA ASN A 64 -5.08 10.70 1.00
C ASN A 64 -4.80 10.82 2.50
N LYS A 65 -4.29 9.79 3.18
CA LYS A 65 -3.85 10.01 4.56
C LYS A 65 -2.76 11.09 4.58
N PRO A 66 -2.79 11.98 5.58
CA PRO A 66 -1.70 12.90 5.91
C PRO A 66 -0.51 12.13 6.52
N PHE A 67 -0.23 10.91 6.04
CA PHE A 67 0.87 10.09 6.51
C PHE A 67 2.22 10.68 6.13
N LYS A 68 2.29 11.60 5.15
CA LYS A 68 3.54 12.33 4.91
C LYS A 68 4.03 12.97 6.21
N ASP A 69 3.15 13.60 6.98
CA ASP A 69 3.55 14.19 8.27
C ASP A 69 3.97 13.13 9.30
N ILE A 70 3.40 11.93 9.28
CA ILE A 70 3.78 10.83 10.19
C ILE A 70 5.16 10.28 9.80
N TYR A 71 5.39 10.02 8.52
CA TYR A 71 6.68 9.61 7.97
C TYR A 71 7.78 10.66 8.19
N LEU A 72 7.43 11.94 8.05
CA LEU A 72 8.34 13.06 8.25
C LEU A 72 8.49 13.48 9.72
N SER A 73 7.56 13.09 10.60
CA SER A 73 7.60 13.49 12.01
C SER A 73 8.82 12.94 12.74
N GLY A 74 9.23 11.70 12.44
CA GLY A 74 10.45 11.11 12.99
C GLY A 74 11.68 11.92 12.60
N ALA A 75 11.78 12.32 11.32
CA ALA A 75 12.84 13.18 10.82
C ALA A 75 12.89 14.52 11.56
N LYS A 76 11.71 15.16 11.66
CA LYS A 76 11.54 16.46 12.29
C LYS A 76 11.87 16.44 13.79
N GLN A 77 11.52 15.37 14.49
CA GLN A 77 11.78 15.21 15.92
C GLN A 77 13.28 15.06 16.20
N GLU A 78 14.00 14.35 15.33
CA GLU A 78 15.45 14.12 15.48
C GLU A 78 16.31 15.19 14.78
N GLY A 79 15.68 16.17 14.10
CA GLY A 79 16.39 17.22 13.36
C GLY A 79 17.15 16.72 12.13
N LEU A 80 16.74 15.57 11.59
CA LEU A 80 17.35 14.90 10.45
C LEU A 80 16.64 15.26 9.14
N GLN A 81 17.37 15.23 8.03
CA GLN A 81 16.78 15.37 6.70
C GLN A 81 16.18 14.03 6.24
N THR A 82 15.24 14.08 5.30
CA THR A 82 14.59 12.88 4.75
C THR A 82 15.55 11.93 4.06
N GLU A 83 16.64 12.46 3.51
CA GLU A 83 17.66 11.68 2.81
C GLU A 83 18.52 10.87 3.79
N ASP A 84 18.59 11.29 5.06
CA ASP A 84 19.36 10.64 6.12
C ASP A 84 18.56 9.54 6.85
N ILE A 85 17.34 9.24 6.40
CA ILE A 85 16.42 8.35 7.08
C ILE A 85 15.97 7.24 6.14
N VAL A 86 16.02 6.01 6.65
CA VAL A 86 15.49 4.83 5.98
C VAL A 86 14.31 4.29 6.77
N MET A 87 13.13 4.25 6.14
CA MET A 87 11.96 3.58 6.70
C MET A 87 12.13 2.06 6.56
N VAL A 88 12.11 1.33 7.67
CA VAL A 88 12.25 -0.13 7.70
C VAL A 88 10.94 -0.78 8.12
N ALA A 89 10.37 -1.65 7.28
CA ALA A 89 9.12 -2.33 7.62
C ALA A 89 9.07 -3.76 7.05
N THR A 90 8.18 -4.58 7.63
CA THR A 90 7.89 -5.95 7.18
C THR A 90 6.60 -6.02 6.36
N HIS A 91 5.89 -4.90 6.23
CA HIS A 91 4.66 -4.77 5.49
C HIS A 91 4.88 -3.85 4.28
N ASP A 92 4.44 -4.31 3.12
CA ASP A 92 4.67 -3.66 1.84
C ASP A 92 3.83 -2.38 1.67
N TRP A 93 2.63 -2.33 2.24
CA TRP A 93 1.77 -1.14 2.24
C TRP A 93 2.39 0.05 2.99
N ASP A 94 3.17 -0.21 4.05
CA ASP A 94 3.82 0.85 4.84
C ASP A 94 5.02 1.44 4.10
N LEU A 95 5.79 0.58 3.42
CA LEU A 95 6.91 1.01 2.56
C LEU A 95 6.42 1.74 1.32
N PHE A 96 5.30 1.31 0.73
CA PHE A 96 4.68 2.03 -0.37
C PHE A 96 4.31 3.47 0.01
N GLY A 97 3.71 3.65 1.20
CA GLY A 97 3.38 4.97 1.75
C GLY A 97 4.62 5.84 1.98
N ALA A 98 5.65 5.28 2.64
CA ALA A 98 6.91 5.99 2.90
C ALA A 98 7.66 6.39 1.62
N LYS A 99 7.66 5.51 0.61
CA LYS A 99 8.24 5.79 -0.70
C LYS A 99 7.51 6.92 -1.43
N LYS A 100 6.17 6.92 -1.41
CA LYS A 100 5.36 8.04 -1.93
C LYS A 100 5.62 9.36 -1.17
N ALA A 101 5.98 9.29 0.10
CA ALA A 101 6.37 10.45 0.91
C ALA A 101 7.78 10.98 0.60
N GLY A 102 8.59 10.24 -0.17
CA GLY A 102 9.95 10.61 -0.57
C GLY A 102 11.06 10.02 0.29
N LEU A 103 10.74 9.07 1.19
CA LEU A 103 11.74 8.41 2.02
C LEU A 103 12.42 7.26 1.27
N THR A 104 13.68 7.01 1.65
CA THR A 104 14.36 5.74 1.35
C THR A 104 13.70 4.62 2.17
N THR A 105 13.51 3.45 1.56
CA THR A 105 12.71 2.37 2.15
C THR A 105 13.43 1.02 2.13
N ALA A 106 13.25 0.24 3.20
CA ALA A 106 13.85 -1.07 3.37
C ALA A 106 12.83 -2.11 3.84
N TYR A 107 12.73 -3.20 3.09
CA TYR A 107 11.87 -4.33 3.43
C TYR A 107 12.63 -5.41 4.19
N ILE A 108 12.11 -5.80 5.36
CA ILE A 108 12.56 -7.00 6.08
C ILE A 108 11.53 -8.10 5.91
N LYS A 109 11.89 -9.15 5.19
CA LYS A 109 11.04 -10.33 4.97
C LYS A 109 10.90 -11.15 6.25
N ARG A 110 9.73 -11.12 6.89
CA ARG A 110 9.41 -11.93 8.10
C ARG A 110 8.55 -13.18 7.82
N LYS A 111 7.89 -13.27 6.66
CA LYS A 111 7.06 -14.41 6.23
C LYS A 111 7.30 -14.72 4.75
N GLU A 112 6.81 -15.86 4.26
CA GLU A 112 6.80 -16.24 2.82
C GLU A 112 5.97 -15.29 1.94
N GLU A 113 5.29 -14.29 2.54
CA GLU A 113 4.53 -13.28 1.81
C GLU A 113 5.36 -12.62 0.71
N ILE A 114 4.78 -12.62 -0.49
CA ILE A 114 5.37 -12.00 -1.68
C ILE A 114 5.06 -10.51 -1.61
N TYR A 115 6.10 -9.68 -1.56
CA TYR A 115 5.96 -8.23 -1.70
C TYR A 115 5.10 -7.94 -2.93
N HIS A 116 4.02 -7.20 -2.77
CA HIS A 116 3.02 -7.10 -3.82
C HIS A 116 3.64 -6.49 -5.11
N PRO A 117 3.52 -7.15 -6.28
CA PRO A 117 4.26 -6.77 -7.48
C PRO A 117 3.82 -5.42 -8.09
N PHE A 118 2.71 -4.86 -7.61
CA PHE A 118 2.19 -3.58 -8.08
C PHE A 118 2.56 -2.38 -7.19
N TYR A 119 3.29 -2.60 -6.08
CA TYR A 119 3.80 -1.49 -5.27
C TYR A 119 5.16 -1.02 -5.75
N LEU A 120 5.49 0.25 -5.49
CA LEU A 120 6.86 0.73 -5.56
C LEU A 120 7.72 -0.16 -4.67
N GLN A 121 8.73 -0.78 -5.27
CA GLN A 121 9.60 -1.69 -4.55
C GLN A 121 10.46 -0.91 -3.55
N ALA A 122 10.77 -1.57 -2.42
CA ALA A 122 11.73 -1.04 -1.47
C ALA A 122 13.11 -0.84 -2.14
N ASP A 123 13.87 0.15 -1.67
CA ASP A 123 15.25 0.40 -2.14
C ASP A 123 16.18 -0.75 -1.73
N PHE A 124 15.92 -1.32 -0.55
CA PHE A 124 16.63 -2.47 -0.01
C PHE A 124 15.66 -3.59 0.35
N ASN A 125 16.08 -4.84 0.13
CA ASN A 125 15.29 -6.02 0.44
C ASN A 125 16.19 -7.09 1.07
N THR A 126 15.83 -7.56 2.27
CA THR A 126 16.56 -8.60 2.98
C THR A 126 15.65 -9.38 3.92
N SER A 127 16.15 -10.48 4.46
CA SER A 127 15.46 -11.32 5.45
C SER A 127 15.85 -11.00 6.90
N ASN A 128 16.88 -10.19 7.14
CA ASN A 128 17.34 -9.87 8.50
C ASN A 128 17.96 -8.46 8.60
N LEU A 129 18.00 -7.92 9.82
CA LEU A 129 18.46 -6.57 10.11
C LEU A 129 19.99 -6.37 9.91
N PRO A 130 20.88 -7.29 10.35
CA PRO A 130 22.32 -7.13 10.10
C PRO A 130 22.67 -6.93 8.62
N ASP A 131 22.10 -7.74 7.74
CA ASP A 131 22.33 -7.63 6.30
C ASP A 131 21.76 -6.32 5.74
N LEU A 132 20.62 -5.86 6.28
CA LEU A 132 20.03 -4.58 5.89
C LEU A 132 20.99 -3.43 6.17
N ILE A 133 21.56 -3.40 7.39
CA ILE A 133 22.47 -2.33 7.81
C ILE A 133 23.73 -2.33 6.95
N GLN A 134 24.25 -3.49 6.56
CA GLN A 134 25.38 -3.56 5.62
C GLN A 134 25.04 -3.00 4.24
N GLN A 135 23.83 -3.26 3.72
CA GLN A 135 23.41 -2.68 2.44
C GLN A 135 23.34 -1.15 2.52
N ILE A 136 22.75 -0.61 3.59
CA ILE A 136 22.62 0.84 3.79
C ILE A 136 23.99 1.52 3.91
N ILE A 137 24.92 0.96 4.69
CA ILE A 137 26.27 1.55 4.89
C ILE A 137 27.11 1.55 3.61
N ASN A 138 26.89 0.58 2.72
CA ASN A 138 27.68 0.42 1.49
C ASN A 138 27.12 1.16 0.27
N THR A 139 26.12 2.03 0.47
CA THR A 139 25.50 2.87 -0.57
C THR A 139 26.19 4.23 -0.66
#